data_AF-A0A7W1JJC8-F1
#
_entry.id   AF-A0A7W1JJC8-F1
#
_cell.length_a   1.000
_cell.length_b   1.000
_cell.length_c   1.000
_cell.angle_alpha   90.00
_cell.angle_beta   90.00
_cell.angle_gamma   90.00
#
_symmetry.space_group_name_H-M   'P 1'
#
loop_
_entity.id
_entity.type
_entity.pdbx_description
1 polymer ?
#
loop_
_entity_poly.entity_id
_entity_poly.type
_entity_poly.pdbx_seq_one_letter_code
_entity_poly.pdbx_strand_id
1 'polypeptide(L)' 'MGGQIRIRIRFRAVASPWFDYLFVSRPELEELLEGTGWRLARVVEDDTPLYVAVIEKSQLS' A
#
# COMPACT_ATOMS: atom_id res chain seq x y z
N MET A 1 -4.77 -9.56 -7.58
CA MET A 1 -3.73 -8.51 -7.56
C MET A 1 -2.37 -9.18 -7.44
N GLY A 2 -1.40 -8.80 -8.28
CA GLY A 2 -0.13 -9.53 -8.42
C GLY A 2 0.97 -9.13 -7.43
N GLY A 3 0.81 -8.01 -6.71
CA GLY A 3 1.85 -7.43 -5.85
C GLY A 3 1.94 -7.96 -4.41
N GLN A 4 1.12 -8.93 -4.03
CA GLN A 4 1.17 -9.50 -2.68
C GLN A 4 2.33 -10.49 -2.57
N ILE A 5 3.25 -10.23 -1.64
CA ILE A 5 4.36 -11.12 -1.33
C ILE A 5 4.40 -11.44 0.17
N ARG A 6 5.13 -12.49 0.52
CA ARG A 6 5.41 -12.84 1.91
C ARG A 6 6.88 -12.62 2.21
N ILE A 7 7.16 -11.78 3.20
CA ILE A 7 8.52 -11.42 3.59
C ILE A 7 8.75 -11.66 5.08
N ARG A 8 10.03 -11.78 5.45
CA ARG A 8 10.48 -11.74 6.84
C ARG A 8 11.83 -11.06 6.89
N ILE A 9 12.15 -10.46 8.03
CA ILE A 9 13.45 -9.84 8.28
C ILE A 9 14.33 -10.87 8.99
N ARG A 10 15.58 -11.04 8.55
CA ARG A 10 16.55 -11.95 9.17
C ARG A 10 17.88 -11.25 9.40
N PHE A 11 18.45 -11.43 10.57
CA PHE A 11 19.82 -11.04 10.89
C PHE A 11 20.50 -12.10 11.75
N ARG A 12 21.58 -12.69 11.23
CA ARG A 12 22.31 -13.81 11.85
C ARG A 12 21.36 -14.97 12.22
N ALA A 13 21.21 -15.27 13.51
CA ALA A 13 20.37 -16.33 14.04
C ALA A 13 18.93 -15.88 14.33
N VAL A 14 18.63 -14.59 14.24
CA VAL A 14 17.31 -14.03 14.57
C VAL A 14 16.51 -13.79 13.29
N ALA A 15 15.22 -14.11 13.32
CA ALA A 15 14.29 -13.82 12.25
C ALA A 15 12.93 -13.39 12.81
N SER A 16 12.28 -12.44 12.12
CA SER A 16 10.88 -12.10 12.40
C SER A 16 9.97 -13.26 11.97
N PRO A 17 8.72 -13.31 12.46
CA PRO A 17 7.66 -14.04 11.79
C PRO A 17 7.53 -13.60 10.32
N TRP A 18 7.01 -14.49 9.50
CA TRP A 18 6.57 -14.14 8.15
C TRP A 18 5.37 -13.18 8.24
N PHE A 19 5.34 -12.19 7.36
CA PHE A 19 4.21 -11.29 7.19
C PHE A 19 3.97 -11.02 5.72
N ASP A 20 2.72 -10.68 5.40
CA ASP A 20 2.33 -10.34 4.05
C ASP A 20 2.63 -8.85 3.81
N TYR A 21 3.21 -8.55 2.66
CA TYR A 21 3.54 -7.20 2.21
C TYR A 21 2.94 -7.00 0.83
N LEU A 22 2.20 -5.92 0.66
CA LEU A 22 1.47 -5.64 -0.57
C LEU A 22 2.14 -4.49 -1.31
N PHE A 23 2.71 -4.79 -2.48
CA PHE A 23 3.03 -3.77 -3.47
C PHE A 23 1.76 -3.41 -4.22
N VAL A 24 1.46 -2.12 -4.27
CA VAL A 24 0.22 -1.61 -4.86
C VAL A 24 0.60 -0.46 -5.78
N SER A 25 0.31 -0.59 -7.06
CA SER A 25 0.39 0.54 -8.00
C SER A 25 -0.71 1.57 -7.67
N ARG A 26 -0.55 2.82 -8.10
CA ARG A 26 -1.58 3.84 -7.86
C ARG A 26 -2.99 3.42 -8.33
N PRO A 27 -3.19 2.86 -9.55
CA PRO A 27 -4.52 2.41 -9.99
C PRO A 27 -5.10 1.30 -9.09
N GLU A 28 -4.27 0.33 -8.71
CA GLU A 28 -4.68 -0.73 -7.79
C GLU A 28 -5.04 -0.19 -6.39
N LEU A 29 -4.40 0.89 -5.93
CA LEU A 29 -4.77 1.55 -4.68
C LEU A 29 -6.14 2.21 -4.79
N GLU A 30 -6.43 2.88 -5.90
CA GLU A 30 -7.75 3.48 -6.14
C GLU A 30 -8.86 2.41 -6.13
N GLU A 31 -8.64 1.27 -6.80
CA GLU A 31 -9.54 0.11 -6.77
C GLU A 31 -9.74 -0.45 -5.34
N LEU A 32 -8.66 -0.56 -4.55
CA LEU A 32 -8.74 -1.03 -3.16
C LEU A 32 -9.52 -0.10 -2.24
N LEU A 33 -9.57 1.19 -2.56
CA LEU A 33 -10.29 2.18 -1.76
C LEU A 33 -11.79 2.19 -2.08
N GLU A 34 -12.22 1.62 -3.20
CA GLU A 34 -13.63 1.55 -3.57
C GLU A 34 -14.47 0.85 -2.48
N GLY A 35 -15.60 1.47 -2.11
CA GLY A 35 -16.50 0.94 -1.08
C GLY A 35 -15.98 1.00 0.36
N THR A 36 -14.73 1.43 0.60
CA THR A 36 -14.15 1.52 1.95
C THR A 36 -14.56 2.77 2.72
N GLY A 37 -15.16 3.75 2.05
CA GLY A 37 -15.43 5.09 2.61
C GLY A 37 -14.17 5.97 2.70
N TRP A 38 -13.08 5.57 2.06
CA TRP A 38 -11.87 6.36 1.87
C TRP A 38 -11.70 6.69 0.39
N ARG A 39 -10.99 7.78 0.10
CA ARG A 39 -10.59 8.16 -1.25
C ARG A 39 -9.15 8.62 -1.30
N LEU A 40 -8.52 8.42 -2.45
CA LEU A 40 -7.20 8.98 -2.71
C LEU A 40 -7.31 10.51 -2.83
N ALA A 41 -6.61 11.23 -1.97
CA ALA A 41 -6.63 12.69 -1.91
C ALA A 41 -5.47 13.30 -2.69
N ARG A 42 -4.28 12.74 -2.53
CA ARG A 42 -3.04 13.23 -3.14
C ARG A 42 -2.02 12.12 -3.27
N VAL A 43 -1.20 12.19 -4.31
CA VAL A 43 0.00 11.37 -4.46
C VAL A 43 1.22 12.30 -4.47
N VAL A 44 2.28 11.89 -3.77
CA VAL A 44 3.59 12.53 -3.82
C VAL A 44 4.54 11.49 -4.41
N GLU A 45 5.10 11.79 -5.56
CA GLU A 45 5.98 10.92 -6.34
C GLU A 45 7.11 11.73 -6.97
N ASP A 46 8.16 11.03 -7.36
CA ASP A 46 9.29 11.55 -8.13
C ASP A 46 9.54 10.62 -9.34
N ASP A 47 10.71 10.70 -9.97
CA ASP A 47 11.05 9.87 -11.13
C ASP A 47 11.31 8.39 -10.75
N THR A 48 11.03 7.97 -9.51
CA THR A 48 11.15 6.58 -9.06
C THR A 48 9.79 5.87 -9.07
N PRO A 49 9.76 4.52 -9.02
CA PRO A 49 8.52 3.76 -8.88
C PRO A 49 7.83 3.88 -7.50
N LEU A 50 8.42 4.63 -6.56
CA LEU A 50 7.90 4.80 -5.20
C LEU A 50 7.00 6.03 -5.13
N TYR A 51 5.94 5.92 -4.33
CA TYR A 51 5.07 7.05 -4.07
C TYR A 51 4.56 7.03 -2.63
N VAL A 52 4.10 8.20 -2.17
CA VAL A 52 3.36 8.35 -0.93
C VAL A 52 1.96 8.80 -1.27
N ALA A 53 0.95 8.02 -0.85
CA ALA A 53 -0.45 8.39 -0.97
C ALA A 53 -0.97 9.02 0.31
N VAL A 54 -1.69 10.14 0.16
CA VAL A 54 -2.57 10.69 1.19
C VAL A 54 -3.98 10.22 0.87
N ILE A 55 -4.58 9.49 1.80
CA ILE A 55 -5.99 9.08 1.72
C ILE A 55 -6.79 9.83 2.76
N GLU A 56 -8.03 10.16 2.42
CA GLU A 56 -8.95 10.85 3.32
C GLU A 56 -10.31 10.17 3.33
N LYS A 57 -11.04 10.37 4.43
CA LYS A 57 -12.37 9.80 4.57
C LYS A 57 -13.32 10.51 3.60
N SER A 58 -14.02 9.74 2.79
CA SER A 58 -15.10 10.25 1.94
C SER A 58 -16.16 10.88 2.84
N GLN A 59 -16.50 12.14 2.59
CA GLN A 59 -17.61 12.80 3.27
C GLN A 59 -18.88 12.03 2.91
N LEU A 60 -19.45 11.31 3.88
CA LEU A 60 -20.76 10.68 3.73
C LEU A 60 -21.78 11.82 3.61
N SER A 61 -22.36 11.97 2.41
CA SER A 61 -23.54 12.83 2.17
C SER A 61 -24.81 12.18 2.69
#